data_AF-A0A7C0Y104-F1
#
_entry.id   AF-A0A7C0Y104-F1
#
_cell.length_a   1.000
_cell.length_b   1.000
_cell.length_c   1.000
_cell.angle_alpha   90.00
_cell.angle_beta   90.00
_cell.angle_gamma   90.00
#
_symmetry.space_group_name_H-M   'P 1'
#
loop_
_entity.id
_entity.type
_entity.pdbx_description
1 polymer ?
#
loop_
_entity_poly.entity_id
_entity_poly.type
_entity_poly.pdbx_seq_one_letter_code
_entity_poly.pdbx_strand_id
1 'polypeptide(L)'
;MAVSAKTAPKAKGIDNIIIKIIDKPEELERLASKMEELSKKYGKFFLRDADNIRNSSVVVLIGCKYIEMKLINPEKYKVHVDIVCSLLNLGIAIGSAVKTASIHNVDNRIMYSAGLAAQELGLIDADVVMAIPLSATGKNIYFDRKPKK
;
A
#
# COMPACT_ATOMS: atom_id res chain seq x y z
N MET A 1 -4.31 13.14 -0.19
CA MET A 1 -4.03 11.80 0.39
C MET A 1 -2.60 11.63 0.86
N ALA A 2 -1.58 11.81 0.00
CA ALA A 2 -0.17 11.65 0.38
C ALA A 2 0.26 12.56 1.56
N VAL A 3 -0.21 13.82 1.57
CA VAL A 3 0.04 14.76 2.67
C VAL A 3 -0.46 14.19 4.00
N SER A 4 -1.69 13.69 4.05
CA SER A 4 -2.29 13.11 5.27
C SER A 4 -1.50 11.92 5.80
N ALA A 5 -0.96 11.07 4.92
CA ALA A 5 -0.06 9.97 5.32
C ALA A 5 1.27 10.51 5.88
N LYS A 6 1.86 11.52 5.22
CA LYS A 6 3.12 12.12 5.65
C LYS A 6 3.00 12.78 7.02
N THR A 7 1.92 13.50 7.28
CA THR A 7 1.68 14.23 8.54
C THR A 7 1.08 13.36 9.65
N ALA A 8 0.79 12.09 9.40
CA ALA A 8 0.23 11.18 10.40
C ALA A 8 1.11 11.11 11.67
N PRO A 9 0.57 10.87 12.87
CA PRO A 9 1.38 10.63 14.06
C PRO A 9 2.38 9.48 13.87
N LYS A 10 3.59 9.62 14.43
CA LYS A 10 4.63 8.59 14.43
C LYS A 10 5.22 8.37 15.83
N ALA A 11 5.57 7.12 16.14
CA ALA A 11 6.26 6.76 17.37
C ALA A 11 7.55 7.57 17.53
N LYS A 12 7.72 8.16 18.73
CA LYS A 12 8.83 9.07 19.07
C LYS A 12 8.99 10.27 18.12
N GLY A 13 8.00 10.58 17.28
CA GLY A 13 8.13 11.61 16.24
C GLY A 13 9.12 11.27 15.13
N ILE A 14 9.59 10.02 15.03
CA ILE A 14 10.56 9.60 14.01
C ILE A 14 9.80 9.14 12.78
N ASP A 15 10.02 9.82 11.67
CA ASP A 15 9.38 9.49 10.40
C ASP A 15 10.16 8.42 9.64
N ASN A 16 9.51 7.30 9.39
CA ASN A 16 10.02 6.18 8.61
C ASN A 16 9.14 5.87 7.39
N ILE A 17 8.21 6.77 7.02
CA ILE A 17 7.23 6.55 5.96
C ILE A 17 7.76 7.06 4.61
N ILE A 18 7.70 6.18 3.61
CA ILE A 18 8.05 6.46 2.21
C ILE A 18 6.76 6.44 1.39
N ILE A 19 6.57 7.43 0.54
CA ILE A 19 5.37 7.58 -0.28
C ILE A 19 5.78 7.77 -1.74
N LYS A 20 5.13 7.04 -2.64
CA LYS A 20 5.29 7.20 -4.09
C LYS A 20 3.91 7.22 -4.74
N ILE A 21 3.71 8.12 -5.69
CA ILE A 21 2.50 8.17 -6.52
C ILE A 21 2.88 7.60 -7.89
N ILE A 22 2.03 6.71 -8.39
CA ILE A 22 2.10 6.13 -9.73
C ILE A 22 0.83 6.56 -10.47
N ASP A 23 0.99 7.40 -11.49
CA ASP A 23 -0.09 7.98 -12.30
C ASP A 23 0.12 7.80 -13.81
N LYS A 24 1.29 7.30 -14.22
CA LYS A 24 1.60 6.99 -15.62
C LYS A 24 1.00 5.63 -16.02
N PRO A 25 0.25 5.55 -17.12
CA PRO A 25 -0.31 4.29 -17.60
C PRO A 25 0.72 3.17 -17.78
N GLU A 26 1.93 3.50 -18.23
CA GLU A 26 2.99 2.51 -18.46
C GLU A 26 3.52 1.92 -17.15
N GLU A 27 3.59 2.73 -16.08
CA GLU A 27 4.01 2.26 -14.75
C GLU A 27 2.90 1.42 -14.09
N LEU A 28 1.62 1.79 -14.28
CA LEU A 28 0.48 0.99 -13.81
C LEU A 28 0.43 -0.37 -14.50
N GLU A 29 0.63 -0.43 -15.82
CA GLU A 29 0.67 -1.70 -16.55
C GLU A 29 1.88 -2.55 -16.13
N ARG A 30 3.06 -1.93 -15.96
CA ARG A 30 4.25 -2.63 -15.47
C ARG A 30 4.02 -3.23 -14.08
N LEU A 31 3.35 -2.49 -13.18
CA LEU A 31 2.99 -2.97 -11.85
C LEU A 31 2.00 -4.15 -11.94
N ALA A 32 0.94 -4.01 -12.72
CA ALA A 32 -0.06 -5.07 -12.90
C ALA A 32 0.55 -6.35 -13.49
N SER A 33 1.36 -6.23 -14.54
CA SER A 33 2.10 -7.35 -15.15
C SER A 33 2.98 -8.08 -14.13
N LYS A 34 3.69 -7.36 -13.25
CA LYS A 34 4.46 -8.00 -12.18
C LYS A 34 3.57 -8.74 -11.19
N MET A 35 2.39 -8.21 -10.86
CA MET A 35 1.45 -8.93 -9.99
C MET A 35 0.97 -10.23 -10.64
N GLU A 36 0.73 -10.25 -11.95
CA GLU A 36 0.37 -11.49 -12.66
C GLU A 36 1.49 -12.53 -12.61
N GLU A 37 2.74 -12.12 -12.77
CA GLU A 37 3.90 -12.98 -12.60
C GLU A 37 3.94 -13.58 -11.18
N LEU A 38 3.81 -12.74 -10.16
CA LEU A 38 3.82 -13.12 -8.75
C LEU A 38 2.63 -14.01 -8.35
N SER A 39 1.53 -13.97 -9.10
CA SER A 39 0.37 -14.83 -8.84
C SER A 39 0.68 -16.32 -8.92
N LYS A 40 1.70 -16.71 -9.70
CA LYS A 40 2.18 -18.10 -9.80
C LYS A 40 2.75 -18.60 -8.46
N LYS A 41 3.29 -17.68 -7.65
CA LYS A 41 3.92 -17.98 -6.35
C LYS A 41 2.99 -17.75 -5.17
N TYR A 42 2.25 -16.65 -5.18
CA TYR A 42 1.48 -16.19 -4.03
C TYR A 42 -0.03 -16.43 -4.16
N GLY A 43 -0.51 -16.87 -5.33
CA GLY A 43 -1.88 -17.31 -5.55
C GLY A 43 -2.73 -16.39 -6.42
N LYS A 44 -3.89 -16.91 -6.85
CA LYS A 44 -4.76 -16.31 -7.88
C LYS A 44 -5.31 -14.92 -7.53
N PHE A 45 -5.36 -14.54 -6.25
CA PHE A 45 -5.89 -13.22 -5.88
C PHE A 45 -5.00 -12.07 -6.39
N PHE A 46 -3.69 -12.32 -6.63
CA PHE A 46 -2.82 -11.35 -7.30
C PHE A 46 -3.31 -11.00 -8.70
N LEU A 47 -3.86 -11.97 -9.46
CA LEU A 47 -4.42 -11.71 -10.80
C LEU A 47 -5.63 -10.77 -10.72
N ARG A 48 -6.54 -11.04 -9.77
CA ARG A 48 -7.70 -10.18 -9.53
C ARG A 48 -7.28 -8.77 -9.13
N ASP A 49 -6.30 -8.67 -8.23
CA ASP A 49 -5.82 -7.36 -7.78
C ASP A 49 -5.05 -6.63 -8.90
N ALA A 50 -4.39 -7.35 -9.83
CA ALA A 50 -3.72 -6.75 -10.99
C ALA A 50 -4.72 -6.08 -11.94
N ASP A 51 -5.87 -6.71 -12.18
CA ASP A 51 -6.97 -6.10 -12.95
C ASP A 51 -7.44 -4.78 -12.29
N ASN A 52 -7.49 -4.72 -10.96
CA ASN A 52 -7.85 -3.48 -10.26
C ASN A 52 -6.80 -2.37 -10.46
N ILE A 53 -5.51 -2.72 -10.48
CA ILE A 53 -4.43 -1.76 -10.74
C ILE A 53 -4.55 -1.17 -12.15
N ARG A 54 -4.76 -2.00 -13.17
CA ARG A 54 -4.92 -1.53 -14.57
C ARG A 54 -6.08 -0.56 -14.75
N ASN A 55 -7.17 -0.80 -14.02
CA ASN A 55 -8.38 0.01 -14.11
C ASN A 55 -8.36 1.23 -13.19
N SER A 56 -7.31 1.41 -12.38
CA SER A 56 -7.17 2.58 -11.49
C SER A 56 -6.48 3.72 -12.22
N SER A 57 -6.90 4.96 -11.96
CA SER A 57 -6.24 6.13 -12.55
C SER A 57 -4.90 6.46 -11.87
N VAL A 58 -4.80 6.18 -10.58
CA VAL A 58 -3.62 6.46 -9.76
C VAL A 58 -3.47 5.36 -8.71
N VAL A 59 -2.24 4.97 -8.42
CA VAL A 59 -1.89 4.14 -7.27
C VAL A 59 -0.96 4.92 -6.35
N VAL A 60 -1.31 5.01 -5.07
CA VAL A 60 -0.42 5.56 -4.06
C VAL A 60 0.22 4.41 -3.29
N LEU A 61 1.54 4.30 -3.39
CA LEU A 61 2.35 3.41 -2.58
C LEU A 61 2.70 4.11 -1.28
N ILE A 62 2.47 3.43 -0.17
CA ILE A 62 2.90 3.86 1.16
C ILE A 62 3.66 2.69 1.78
N GLY A 63 4.92 2.91 2.08
CA GLY A 63 5.77 1.94 2.74
C GLY A 63 6.45 2.51 3.97
N CYS A 64 7.11 1.64 4.73
CA CYS A 64 7.97 2.05 5.82
C CYS A 64 9.33 1.35 5.80
N LYS A 65 10.34 2.04 6.31
CA LYS A 65 11.61 1.44 6.71
C LYS A 65 11.53 0.99 8.17
N TYR A 66 12.16 -0.12 8.50
CA TYR A 66 12.43 -0.48 9.89
C TYR A 66 13.49 0.46 10.44
N ILE A 67 13.17 1.11 11.54
CA ILE A 67 14.06 2.06 12.19
C ILE A 67 14.32 1.63 13.62
N GLU A 68 15.57 1.80 14.05
CA GLU A 68 15.95 1.60 15.45
C GLU A 68 15.50 2.82 16.26
N MET A 69 14.53 2.60 17.15
CA MET A 69 14.00 3.64 18.03
C MET A 69 14.64 3.59 19.42
N LYS A 70 15.53 2.61 19.67
CA LYS A 70 16.22 2.37 20.95
C LYS A 70 15.24 2.20 22.10
N LEU A 71 14.10 1.57 21.84
CA LEU A 71 13.14 1.22 22.87
C LEU A 71 13.59 -0.08 23.56
N ILE A 72 13.33 -0.16 24.86
CA ILE A 72 13.59 -1.39 25.62
C ILE A 72 12.53 -2.41 25.20
N ASN A 73 12.97 -3.53 24.62
CA ASN A 73 12.06 -4.56 24.16
C ASN A 73 11.41 -5.29 25.36
N PRO A 74 10.09 -5.31 25.49
CA PRO A 74 9.43 -6.08 26.54
C PRO A 74 9.65 -7.58 26.33
N GLU A 75 10.05 -8.31 27.38
CA GLU A 75 10.32 -9.76 27.30
C GLU A 75 9.14 -10.59 26.80
N LYS A 76 7.91 -10.10 27.02
CA LYS A 76 6.67 -10.76 26.60
C LYS A 76 6.42 -10.65 25.09
N TYR A 77 7.11 -9.74 24.39
CA TYR A 77 6.85 -9.48 22.97
C TYR A 77 7.57 -10.51 22.10
N LYS A 78 6.82 -11.09 21.15
CA LYS A 78 7.37 -12.01 20.14
C LYS A 78 8.05 -11.29 18.98
N VAL A 79 7.79 -9.99 18.83
CA VAL A 79 8.34 -9.12 17.78
C VAL A 79 8.95 -7.92 18.47
N HIS A 80 10.16 -7.54 18.04
CA HIS A 80 10.86 -6.41 18.64
C HIS A 80 10.00 -5.13 18.59
N VAL A 81 9.92 -4.40 19.70
CA VAL A 81 9.06 -3.22 19.83
C VAL A 81 9.31 -2.15 18.75
N ASP A 82 10.56 -1.98 18.30
CA ASP A 82 10.89 -1.04 17.22
C ASP A 82 10.22 -1.42 15.88
N ILE A 83 10.12 -2.72 15.57
CA ILE A 83 9.39 -3.21 14.39
C ILE A 83 7.90 -2.97 14.57
N VAL A 84 7.37 -3.24 15.77
CA VAL A 84 5.96 -2.98 16.10
C VAL A 84 5.64 -1.50 15.87
N CYS A 85 6.45 -0.58 16.39
CA CYS A 85 6.26 0.85 16.20
C CYS A 85 6.44 1.28 14.73
N SER A 86 7.40 0.69 14.01
CA SER A 86 7.60 0.98 12.58
C SER A 86 6.37 0.60 11.74
N LEU A 87 5.79 -0.58 11.98
CA LEU A 87 4.59 -1.05 11.31
C LEU A 87 3.32 -0.29 11.77
N LEU A 88 3.28 0.10 13.04
CA LEU A 88 2.19 0.94 13.57
C LEU A 88 2.18 2.31 12.88
N ASN A 89 3.35 2.95 12.70
CA ASN A 89 3.47 4.20 11.95
C ASN A 89 2.91 4.04 10.53
N LEU A 90 3.23 2.93 9.85
CA LEU A 90 2.70 2.61 8.52
C LEU A 90 1.17 2.50 8.55
N GLY A 91 0.62 1.77 9.53
CA GLY A 91 -0.83 1.63 9.71
C GLY A 91 -1.54 2.97 9.91
N ILE A 92 -1.00 3.85 10.76
CA ILE A 92 -1.57 5.20 11.01
C ILE A 92 -1.48 6.06 9.74
N ALA A 93 -0.37 6.00 9.01
CA ALA A 93 -0.19 6.73 7.75
C ALA A 93 -1.20 6.27 6.69
N ILE A 94 -1.37 4.95 6.51
CA ILE A 94 -2.36 4.38 5.60
C ILE A 94 -3.78 4.79 6.04
N GLY A 95 -4.11 4.66 7.32
CA GLY A 95 -5.41 5.06 7.88
C GLY A 95 -5.75 6.52 7.59
N SER A 96 -4.78 7.42 7.79
CA SER A 96 -4.91 8.85 7.51
C SER A 96 -5.12 9.15 6.01
N ALA A 97 -4.40 8.42 5.15
CA ALA A 97 -4.58 8.50 3.71
C ALA A 97 -5.98 8.04 3.28
N VAL A 98 -6.39 6.82 3.65
CA VAL A 98 -7.70 6.28 3.20
C VAL A 98 -8.88 7.04 3.80
N LYS A 99 -8.75 7.62 5.01
CA LYS A 99 -9.75 8.56 5.55
C LYS A 99 -9.90 9.79 4.66
N THR A 100 -8.79 10.32 4.15
CA THR A 100 -8.81 11.47 3.23
C THR A 100 -9.48 11.08 1.91
N ALA A 101 -9.16 9.92 1.34
CA ALA A 101 -9.84 9.42 0.15
C ALA A 101 -11.35 9.30 0.37
N SER A 102 -11.76 8.76 1.52
CA SER A 102 -13.17 8.64 1.91
C SER A 102 -13.88 10.00 2.03
N ILE A 103 -13.23 11.03 2.58
CA ILE A 103 -13.80 12.40 2.63
C ILE A 103 -14.11 12.93 1.22
N HIS A 104 -13.31 12.56 0.24
CA HIS A 104 -13.51 12.94 -1.17
C HIS A 104 -14.32 11.92 -1.97
N ASN A 105 -14.91 10.90 -1.32
CA ASN A 105 -15.64 9.81 -1.96
C ASN A 105 -14.84 9.09 -3.05
N VAL A 106 -13.52 9.01 -2.88
CA VAL A 106 -12.63 8.26 -3.77
C VAL A 106 -12.59 6.82 -3.32
N ASP A 107 -13.07 5.92 -4.18
CA ASP A 107 -13.01 4.49 -3.96
C ASP A 107 -11.55 4.03 -3.92
N ASN A 108 -11.24 3.14 -2.99
CA ASN A 108 -9.89 2.61 -2.84
C ASN A 108 -9.90 1.24 -2.16
N ARG A 109 -8.77 0.53 -2.26
CA ARG A 109 -8.52 -0.71 -1.54
C ARG A 109 -7.04 -0.83 -1.19
N ILE A 110 -6.74 -1.14 0.07
CA ILE A 110 -5.37 -1.36 0.52
C ILE A 110 -4.91 -2.76 0.07
N MET A 111 -3.80 -2.83 -0.66
CA MET A 111 -3.28 -4.05 -1.29
C MET A 111 -1.81 -4.29 -0.94
N TYR A 112 -1.52 -5.38 -0.21
CA TYR A 112 -0.14 -5.82 -0.02
C TYR A 112 0.43 -6.50 -1.28
N SER A 113 -0.44 -7.10 -2.11
CA SER A 113 -0.07 -7.77 -3.37
C SER A 113 0.62 -6.80 -4.34
N ALA A 114 -0.03 -5.67 -4.60
CA ALA A 114 0.53 -4.59 -5.40
C ALA A 114 1.71 -3.89 -4.69
N GLY A 115 1.70 -3.79 -3.35
CA GLY A 115 2.84 -3.27 -2.59
C GLY A 115 4.11 -4.11 -2.77
N LEU A 116 4.00 -5.44 -2.63
CA LEU A 116 5.10 -6.37 -2.87
C LEU A 116 5.59 -6.32 -4.33
N ALA A 117 4.67 -6.27 -5.30
CA ALA A 117 5.04 -6.14 -6.71
C ALA A 117 5.82 -4.84 -6.99
N ALA A 118 5.40 -3.72 -6.38
CA ALA A 118 6.10 -2.45 -6.50
C ALA A 118 7.51 -2.49 -5.87
N GLN A 119 7.66 -3.20 -4.74
CA GLN A 119 8.95 -3.43 -4.10
C GLN A 119 9.88 -4.26 -4.99
N GLU A 120 9.40 -5.37 -5.56
CA GLU A 120 10.15 -6.23 -6.49
C GLU A 120 10.58 -5.50 -7.77
N LEU A 121 9.81 -4.51 -8.21
CA LEU A 121 10.14 -3.66 -9.37
C LEU A 121 11.09 -2.50 -9.05
N GLY A 122 11.40 -2.27 -7.77
CA GLY A 122 12.18 -1.12 -7.31
C GLY A 122 11.46 0.22 -7.50
N LEU A 123 10.12 0.25 -7.53
CA LEU A 123 9.34 1.48 -7.69
C LEU A 123 9.33 2.35 -6.42
N ILE A 124 9.63 1.74 -5.28
CA ILE A 124 9.71 2.38 -3.97
C ILE A 124 10.77 1.67 -3.13
N ASP A 125 11.61 2.46 -2.45
CA ASP A 125 12.61 1.94 -1.52
C ASP A 125 12.04 1.92 -0.09
N ALA A 126 11.51 0.78 0.33
CA ALA A 126 10.94 0.56 1.66
C ALA A 126 11.03 -0.93 2.03
N ASP A 127 10.93 -1.27 3.31
CA ASP A 127 11.05 -2.65 3.79
C ASP A 127 9.70 -3.37 3.76
N VAL A 128 8.61 -2.62 3.98
CA VAL A 128 7.22 -3.07 3.81
C VAL A 128 6.47 -2.02 3.02
N VAL A 129 5.66 -2.44 2.04
CA VAL A 129 4.92 -1.55 1.14
C VAL A 129 3.48 -2.00 1.03
N MET A 130 2.56 -1.05 1.08
CA MET A 130 1.15 -1.22 0.72
C MET A 130 0.82 -0.31 -0.45
N ALA A 131 0.03 -0.80 -1.40
CA ALA A 131 -0.51 0.00 -2.49
C ALA A 131 -1.96 0.37 -2.22
N ILE A 132 -2.34 1.57 -2.61
CA ILE A 132 -3.69 2.11 -2.52
C ILE A 132 -4.08 2.62 -3.91
N PRO A 133 -4.57 1.73 -4.80
CA PRO A 133 -5.26 2.15 -6.02
C PRO A 133 -6.45 3.05 -5.69
N LEU A 134 -6.63 4.09 -6.51
CA LEU A 134 -7.71 5.06 -6.41
C LEU A 134 -8.57 5.06 -7.67
N SER A 135 -9.89 5.13 -7.46
CA SER A 135 -10.87 5.32 -8.52
C SER A 135 -11.90 6.38 -8.14
N ALA A 136 -12.23 7.23 -9.11
CA ALA A 136 -13.28 8.23 -9.02
C ALA A 136 -14.31 8.04 -10.16
N THR A 137 -14.58 6.79 -10.52
CA THR A 137 -15.58 6.41 -11.54
C THR A 137 -16.98 6.32 -10.94
N GLY A 138 -18.03 6.41 -11.78
CA GLY A 138 -19.43 6.33 -11.31
C GLY A 138 -19.84 4.98 -10.68
N LYS A 139 -19.00 3.95 -10.82
CA LYS A 139 -19.16 2.64 -10.19
C LYS A 139 -17.82 2.23 -9.57
N ASN A 140 -17.86 1.67 -8.37
CA ASN A 140 -16.67 1.17 -7.69
C ASN A 140 -16.12 -0.09 -8.39
N ILE A 141 -15.00 0.07 -9.09
CA ILE A 141 -14.31 -0.99 -9.84
C ILE A 141 -13.75 -2.11 -8.94
N TYR A 142 -13.48 -1.83 -7.66
CA TYR A 142 -12.86 -2.79 -6.73
C TYR A 142 -13.83 -3.86 -6.23
N PHE A 143 -15.13 -3.70 -6.50
CA PHE A 143 -16.20 -4.65 -6.16
C PHE A 143 -16.84 -5.30 -7.39
N ASP A 144 -16.32 -5.04 -8.60
CA ASP A 144 -16.85 -5.65 -9.82
C ASP A 144 -16.66 -7.17 -9.80
N ARG A 145 -17.72 -7.89 -10.15
CA ARG A 145 -17.74 -9.35 -10.27
C ARG A 145 -17.75 -9.71 -11.75
N LYS A 146 -16.79 -10.52 -12.21
CA LYS A 146 -16.88 -11.12 -13.56
C LYS A 146 -18.15 -11.99 -13.59
N PRO A 147 -19.04 -11.81 -14.57
CA PRO A 147 -20.21 -12.67 -14.71
C PRO A 147 -19.73 -14.13 -14.80
N LYS A 148 -20.42 -15.05 -14.12
CA LYS A 148 -20.16 -16.48 -14.29
C LYS A 148 -20.43 -16.80 -15.76
N LYS A 149 -19.38 -17.16 -16.50
CA LYS A 149 -19.50 -17.78 -17.83
C LYS A 149 -20.10 -19.18 -17.67
#